data_AF-A0A4Y8ZZA6-F1
#
_entry.id   AF-A0A4Y8ZZA6-F1
#
_cell.length_a   1.000
_cell.length_b   1.000
_cell.length_c   1.000
_cell.angle_alpha   90.00
_cell.angle_beta   90.00
_cell.angle_gamma   90.00
#
_symmetry.space_group_name_H-M   'P 1'
#
loop_
_entity.id
_entity.type
_entity.pdbx_description
1 polymer ?
#
loop_
_entity_poly.entity_id
_entity_poly.type
_entity_poly.pdbx_seq_one_letter_code
_entity_poly.pdbx_strand_id
1 'polypeptide(L)' 'MSSATYRLTLIHRSLDDAISKEMRRRRPDSFKLLRLKKLRLAVKDRLAALMRRSRAS' A
#
# COMPACT_ATOMS: atom_id res chain seq x y z
N MET A 1 14.53 -9.54 8.03
CA MET A 1 13.32 -8.72 7.75
C MET A 1 12.63 -8.43 9.07
N SER A 2 12.32 -7.15 9.36
CA SER A 2 11.57 -6.82 10.58
C SER A 2 10.10 -7.21 10.43
N SER A 3 9.47 -7.68 11.51
CA SER A 3 8.02 -7.97 11.56
C SER A 3 7.16 -6.79 11.05
N ALA A 4 7.61 -5.56 11.28
CA ALA A 4 6.95 -4.35 10.78
C ALA A 4 7.01 -4.21 9.25
N THR A 5 8.16 -4.50 8.62
CA THR A 5 8.29 -4.46 7.16
C THR A 5 7.43 -5.53 6.48
N TYR A 6 7.39 -6.75 7.04
CA TYR A 6 6.56 -7.84 6.51
C TYR A 6 5.07 -7.49 6.52
N ARG A 7 4.56 -6.98 7.65
CA ARG A 7 3.15 -6.54 7.77
C ARG A 7 2.81 -5.45 6.77
N LEU A 8 3.68 -4.46 6.57
CA LEU A 8 3.45 -3.39 5.60
C LEU A 8 3.46 -3.90 4.15
N THR A 9 4.32 -4.87 3.81
CA THR A 9 4.30 -5.52 2.50
C THR A 9 2.99 -6.29 2.26
N LEU A 10 2.45 -6.97 3.27
CA LEU A 10 1.14 -7.63 3.15
C LEU A 10 0.01 -6.62 2.93
N ILE A 11 0.00 -5.51 3.67
CA ILE A 11 -0.98 -4.43 3.49
C ILE A 11 -0.86 -3.83 2.09
N HIS A 12 0.37 -3.60 1.59
CA HIS A 12 0.60 -3.11 0.23
C HIS A 12 -0.03 -4.03 -0.81
N ARG A 13 0.22 -5.34 -0.71
CA ARG A 13 -0.34 -6.34 -1.63
C ARG A 13 -1.88 -6.35 -1.58
N SER A 14 -2.46 -6.32 -0.38
CA SER A 14 -3.92 -6.26 -0.22
C SER A 14 -4.53 -5.01 -0.85
N LEU A 15 -3.84 -3.86 -0.78
CA LEU A 15 -4.29 -2.62 -1.43
C LEU A 15 -4.20 -2.71 -2.96
N ASP A 16 -3.15 -3.30 -3.51
CA ASP A 16 -3.04 -3.53 -4.96
C ASP A 16 -4.15 -4.47 -5.47
N ASP A 17 -4.46 -5.52 -4.72
CA ASP A 17 -5.56 -6.43 -5.05
C ASP A 17 -6.92 -5.71 -5.01
N ALA A 18 -7.14 -4.85 -4.01
CA ALA A 18 -8.35 -4.06 -3.88
C ALA A 18 -8.51 -3.04 -5.03
N ILE A 19 -7.42 -2.37 -5.43
CA ILE A 19 -7.40 -1.46 -6.59
C ILE A 19 -7.73 -2.25 -7.86
N SER A 20 -7.06 -3.39 -8.06
CA SER A 20 -7.27 -4.23 -9.24
C SER A 20 -8.69 -4.80 -9.30
N LYS A 21 -9.29 -5.13 -8.16
CA LYS A 21 -10.69 -5.56 -8.07
C LYS A 21 -11.65 -4.42 -8.39
N GLU A 22 -11.40 -3.22 -7.88
CA GLU A 22 -12.24 -2.05 -8.14
C GLU A 22 -12.17 -1.62 -9.62
N MET A 23 -10.98 -1.63 -10.23
CA MET A 23 -10.78 -1.32 -11.65
C MET A 23 -11.46 -2.32 -12.59
N ARG A 24 -11.57 -3.60 -12.20
CA ARG A 24 -12.25 -4.64 -12.98
C ARG A 24 -13.77 -4.55 -12.93
N ARG A 25 -14.35 -3.65 -12.12
CA ARG A 25 -15.81 -3.48 -12.06
C ARG A 25 -16.32 -2.81 -13.33
N ARG A 26 -17.54 -3.17 -13.74
CA ARG A 26 -18.25 -2.55 -14.88
C ARG A 26 -18.44 -1.04 -14.71
N ARG A 27 -18.56 -0.56 -13.47
CA ARG A 27 -18.55 0.85 -13.09
C ARG A 27 -17.62 1.02 -11.88
N PRO A 28 -16.35 1.37 -12.08
CA PRO A 28 -15.41 1.60 -10.99
C PRO A 28 -15.79 2.88 -10.22
N ASP A 29 -15.67 2.83 -8.89
CA ASP A 29 -15.83 4.01 -8.06
C ASP A 29 -14.52 4.80 -7.98
N SER A 30 -14.49 5.96 -8.62
CA SER A 30 -13.33 6.86 -8.66
C SER A 30 -12.88 7.36 -7.28
N PHE A 31 -13.82 7.65 -6.37
CA PHE A 31 -13.50 8.10 -5.02
C PHE A 31 -12.89 6.96 -4.20
N LYS A 32 -13.44 5.75 -4.35
CA LYS A 32 -12.89 4.56 -3.72
C LYS A 32 -11.50 4.23 -4.26
N LEU A 33 -11.29 4.34 -5.57
CA LEU A 33 -9.96 4.18 -6.19
C LEU A 33 -8.96 5.21 -5.67
N LEU A 34 -9.36 6.48 -5.56
CA LEU A 34 -8.52 7.54 -5.02
C LEU A 34 -8.11 7.23 -3.57
N ARG A 35 -9.07 6.80 -2.74
CA ARG A 35 -8.80 6.42 -1.35
C ARG A 35 -7.84 5.23 -1.26
N LEU A 36 -8.05 4.20 -2.07
CA LEU A 36 -7.17 3.03 -2.11
C LEU A 36 -5.74 3.41 -2.55
N LYS A 37 -5.60 4.26 -3.57
CA LYS A 37 -4.30 4.77 -4.04
C LYS A 37 -3.60 5.61 -2.99
N LYS A 38 -4.32 6.49 -2.26
CA LYS A 38 -3.75 7.26 -1.13
C LYS A 38 -3.25 6.34 -0.01
N LEU A 39 -4.01 5.31 0.34
CA LEU A 39 -3.60 4.33 1.34
C LEU A 39 -2.34 3.57 0.89
N ARG A 40 -2.27 3.17 -0.39
CA ARG A 40 -1.07 2.51 -0.93
C ARG A 40 0.16 3.41 -0.86
N LEU A 41 0.00 4.69 -1.18
CA LEU A 41 1.09 5.67 -1.09
C LEU A 41 1.60 5.80 0.36
N ALA A 42 0.70 5.96 1.33
CA ALA A 42 1.08 6.05 2.73
C ALA A 42 1.84 4.80 3.24
N VAL A 43 1.46 3.60 2.79
CA VAL A 43 2.18 2.35 3.11
C VAL A 43 3.57 2.35 2.48
N LYS A 44 3.70 2.78 1.22
CA LYS A 44 4.99 2.91 0.53
C LYS A 44 5.91 3.88 1.25
N ASP A 45 5.39 5.03 1.67
CA ASP A 45 6.17 6.05 2.40
C ASP A 45 6.65 5.51 3.75
N ARG A 46 5.82 4.73 4.44
CA ARG A 46 6.19 4.09 5.71
C ARG A 46 7.25 3.00 5.53
N LEU A 47 7.17 2.21 4.46
CA LEU A 47 8.21 1.25 4.09
C LEU A 47 9.53 1.97 3.80
N ALA A 48 9.50 3.04 3.01
CA ALA A 48 10.69 3.84 2.71
C ALA A 48 11.31 4.47 3.96
N ALA A 49 10.49 4.96 4.90
CA ALA A 49 10.96 5.48 6.19
C ALA A 49 11.65 4.41 7.05
N LEU A 50 11.09 3.19 7.11
CA LEU A 50 11.70 2.07 7.84
C LEU A 50 13.02 1.62 7.21
N MET A 51 13.09 1.56 5.87
CA MET A 51 14.33 1.22 5.15
C MET A 51 15.42 2.28 5.38
N ARG A 52 15.06 3.57 5.37
CA ARG A 52 16.00 4.64 5.71
C ARG A 52 16.50 4.53 7.14
N ARG A 53 15.60 4.26 8.11
CA ARG A 53 15.97 4.07 9.52
C ARG A 53 16.92 2.89 9.72
N SER A 54 16.68 1.78 9.03
CA SER A 54 17.54 0.59 9.10
C SER A 54 18.91 0.77 8.46
N ARG A 55 19.11 1.78 7.60
CA ARG A 55 20.43 2.11 7.02
C ARG A 55 21.22 3.13 7.84
N ALA A 56 20.55 3.83 8.75
CA ALA A 56 21.17 4.83 9.63
C ALA A 56 21.61 4.22 10.99
N SER A 57 21.41 2.92 11.17
CA SER A 57 21.81 2.10 12.32
C SER A 57 22.87 1.10 11.90
#